data_AF-A0A965R125-F1
#
_entry.id   AF-A0A965R125-F1
#
_cell.length_a   1.000
_cell.length_b   1.000
_cell.length_c   1.000
_cell.angle_alpha   90.00
_cell.angle_beta   90.00
_cell.angle_gamma   90.00
#
_symmetry.space_group_name_H-M   'P 1'
#
loop_
_entity.id
_entity.type
_entity.pdbx_description
1 polymer ?
#
loop_
_entity_poly.entity_id
_entity_poly.type
_entity_poly.pdbx_seq_one_letter_code
_entity_poly.pdbx_strand_id
1 'polypeptide(L)'
;MIKKFIEKLLGKAGAGTKSRFGKRVDVPASVHGIDPAMVDERAANVVRTLQGAGFEAYIVGGAVRDMLLGLRPKDFDVATNAT
;
A
#
# COMPACT_ATOMS: atom_id res chain seq x y z
N MET A 1 -7.68 -40.48 22.73
CA MET A 1 -7.25 -39.30 23.50
C MET A 1 -6.16 -38.47 22.81
N ILE A 2 -5.31 -39.06 21.96
CA ILE A 2 -4.27 -38.35 21.20
C ILE A 2 -4.80 -37.38 20.14
N LYS A 3 -5.92 -37.69 19.44
CA LYS A 3 -6.52 -36.78 18.43
C LYS A 3 -6.84 -35.38 18.98
N LYS A 4 -7.45 -35.30 20.17
CA LYS A 4 -7.77 -34.03 20.85
C LYS A 4 -6.51 -33.23 21.22
N PHE A 5 -5.40 -33.92 21.49
CA PHE A 5 -4.13 -33.30 21.84
C PHE A 5 -3.44 -32.73 20.59
N ILE A 6 -3.49 -33.47 19.47
CA ILE A 6 -2.98 -33.02 18.17
C ILE A 6 -3.78 -31.83 17.62
N GLU A 7 -5.11 -31.85 17.74
CA GLU A 7 -5.97 -30.72 17.33
C GLU A 7 -5.74 -29.45 18.16
N LYS A 8 -5.31 -29.61 19.43
CA LYS A 8 -4.98 -28.51 20.34
C LYS A 8 -3.57 -27.95 20.11
N LEU A 9 -2.63 -28.80 19.68
CA LEU A 9 -1.25 -28.42 19.33
C LEU A 9 -1.12 -27.81 17.94
N LEU A 10 -1.87 -28.32 16.95
CA LEU A 10 -1.93 -27.78 15.60
C LEU A 10 -2.88 -26.58 15.47
N GLY A 11 -3.20 -25.96 16.63
CA GLY A 11 -3.97 -24.73 16.79
C GLY A 11 -4.80 -24.41 15.58
N LYS A 12 -6.04 -24.93 15.53
CA LYS A 12 -7.03 -24.58 14.51
C LYS A 12 -6.92 -23.08 14.32
N ALA A 13 -6.25 -22.66 13.25
CA ALA A 13 -6.03 -21.26 12.96
C ALA A 13 -7.43 -20.70 12.94
N GLY A 14 -7.76 -19.90 13.96
CA GLY A 14 -9.10 -19.38 14.15
C GLY A 14 -9.49 -18.87 12.78
N ALA A 15 -10.65 -19.31 12.27
CA ALA A 15 -11.12 -18.94 10.95
C ALA A 15 -11.10 -17.41 10.92
N GLY A 16 -9.99 -16.86 10.42
CA GLY A 16 -9.75 -15.43 10.44
C GLY A 16 -10.91 -14.87 9.67
N THR A 17 -11.63 -13.94 10.27
CA THR A 17 -12.64 -13.17 9.57
C THR A 17 -12.03 -12.79 8.23
N LYS A 18 -12.55 -13.37 7.13
CA LYS A 18 -11.99 -13.12 5.80
C LYS A 18 -11.92 -11.61 5.66
N SER A 19 -10.70 -11.09 5.53
CA SER A 19 -10.53 -9.65 5.37
C SER A 19 -11.48 -9.20 4.28
N ARG A 20 -12.28 -8.17 4.56
CA ARG A 20 -13.13 -7.55 3.53
C ARG A 20 -12.29 -6.93 2.41
N PHE A 21 -10.99 -6.75 2.65
CA PHE A 21 -10.04 -6.22 1.71
C PHE A 21 -9.31 -7.34 0.97
N GLY A 22 -8.95 -7.08 -0.29
CA GLY A 22 -8.10 -7.96 -1.07
C GLY A 22 -6.73 -8.16 -0.44
N LYS A 23 -5.94 -9.08 -1.00
CA LYS A 23 -4.53 -9.21 -0.63
C LYS A 23 -3.77 -8.00 -1.17
N ARG A 24 -2.88 -7.42 -0.37
CA ARG A 24 -1.91 -6.42 -0.86
C ARG A 24 -1.08 -7.06 -1.96
N VAL A 25 -0.90 -6.33 -3.06
CA VAL A 25 -0.05 -6.70 -4.19
C VAL A 25 0.84 -5.50 -4.48
N ASP A 26 2.14 -5.73 -4.53
CA ASP A 26 3.10 -4.73 -4.97
C ASP A 26 3.34 -4.94 -6.47
N VAL A 27 3.00 -3.94 -7.28
CA VAL A 27 3.17 -3.97 -8.74
C VAL A 27 4.44 -3.18 -9.09
N PRO A 28 5.43 -3.78 -9.76
CA PRO A 28 6.69 -3.08 -10.05
C PRO A 28 6.51 -2.01 -11.13
N ALA A 29 7.46 -1.07 -11.19
CA ALA A 29 7.44 0.03 -12.15
C ALA A 29 7.42 -0.42 -13.61
N SER A 30 8.08 -1.54 -13.92
CA SER A 30 8.05 -2.17 -15.25
C SER A 30 6.66 -2.65 -15.68
N VAL A 31 5.74 -2.84 -14.73
CA VAL A 31 4.37 -3.30 -15.01
C VAL A 31 3.40 -2.12 -14.99
N HIS A 32 3.46 -1.24 -14.00
CA HIS A 32 2.51 -0.12 -13.91
C HIS A 32 2.83 1.05 -14.84
N GLY A 33 4.08 1.21 -15.30
CA GLY A 33 4.46 2.22 -16.29
C GLY A 33 4.40 3.69 -15.86
N ILE A 34 3.91 4.00 -14.65
CA ILE A 34 3.96 5.36 -14.07
C ILE A 34 5.39 5.92 -14.10
N ASP A 35 5.55 7.06 -14.76
CA ASP A 35 6.77 7.87 -14.75
C ASP A 35 6.83 8.71 -13.45
N PRO A 36 7.81 8.47 -12.56
CA PRO A 36 7.98 9.25 -11.33
C PRO A 36 8.19 10.76 -11.58
N ALA A 37 8.68 11.15 -12.76
CA ALA A 37 8.87 12.56 -13.11
C ALA A 37 7.55 13.33 -13.26
N MET A 38 6.41 12.64 -13.37
CA MET A 38 5.08 13.26 -13.37
C MET A 38 4.61 13.71 -11.98
N VAL A 39 5.30 13.29 -10.91
CA VAL A 39 4.95 13.68 -9.53
C VAL A 39 5.54 15.05 -9.21
N ASP A 40 4.72 15.98 -8.69
CA ASP A 40 5.24 17.28 -8.23
C ASP A 40 6.30 17.08 -7.13
N GLU A 41 7.42 17.77 -7.28
CA GLU A 41 8.58 17.62 -6.40
C GLU A 41 8.23 17.88 -4.93
N ARG A 42 7.30 18.80 -4.65
CA ARG A 42 6.84 19.08 -3.28
C ARG A 42 6.11 17.89 -2.68
N ALA A 43 5.24 17.24 -3.45
CA ALA A 43 4.55 16.03 -3.01
C ALA A 43 5.54 14.87 -2.79
N ALA A 44 6.51 14.69 -3.70
CA ALA A 44 7.59 13.72 -3.53
C ALA A 44 8.43 14.00 -2.27
N ASN A 45 8.71 15.27 -1.97
CA ASN A 45 9.46 15.65 -0.77
C ASN A 45 8.68 15.40 0.52
N VAL A 46 7.37 15.61 0.56
CA VAL A 46 6.52 15.23 1.71
C VAL A 46 6.61 13.73 1.96
N VAL A 47 6.42 12.91 0.92
CA VAL A 47 6.51 11.44 1.02
C VAL A 47 7.88 11.00 1.52
N ARG A 48 8.97 11.50 0.92
CA ARG A 48 10.34 11.16 1.35
C ARG A 48 10.64 11.59 2.78
N THR A 49 10.13 12.74 3.20
CA THR A 49 10.33 13.25 4.57
C THR A 49 9.64 12.34 5.59
N LEU A 50 8.37 11.98 5.35
CA LEU A 50 7.63 11.09 6.22
C LEU A 50 8.26 9.68 6.27
N GLN A 51 8.68 9.17 5.11
CA GLN A 51 9.40 7.89 5.03
C GLN A 51 10.74 7.93 5.76
N GLY A 52 11.50 9.02 5.62
CA GLY A 52 12.76 9.23 6.34
C GLY A 52 12.59 9.30 7.86
N ALA A 53 11.42 9.73 8.33
CA ALA A 53 11.05 9.71 9.75
C ALA A 53 10.51 8.35 10.25
N GLY A 54 10.47 7.33 9.38
CA GLY A 54 10.02 5.97 9.74
C GLY A 54 8.53 5.71 9.58
N PHE A 55 7.80 6.63 8.94
CA PHE A 55 6.37 6.45 8.63
C PHE A 55 6.15 5.85 7.24
N GLU A 56 5.02 5.18 7.07
CA GLU A 56 4.54 4.83 5.74
C GLU A 56 3.87 6.05 5.13
N ALA A 57 4.27 6.45 3.92
CA ALA A 57 3.64 7.52 3.17
C ALA A 57 3.62 7.23 1.68
N TYR A 58 2.50 7.55 1.00
CA TYR A 58 2.29 7.23 -0.42
C TYR A 58 1.48 8.32 -1.11
N ILE A 59 1.76 8.54 -2.41
CA ILE A 59 0.86 9.28 -3.29
C ILE A 59 -0.36 8.39 -3.57
N VAL A 60 -1.57 8.95 -3.44
CA VAL A 60 -2.83 8.20 -3.59
C VAL A 60 -3.82 8.94 -4.49
N GLY A 61 -4.98 8.31 -4.72
CA GLY A 61 -6.13 8.99 -5.29
C GLY A 61 -5.99 9.36 -6.77
N GLY A 62 -6.45 10.57 -7.11
CA GLY A 62 -6.59 11.04 -8.49
C GLY A 62 -5.27 11.06 -9.25
N ALA A 63 -4.18 11.46 -8.61
CA ALA A 63 -2.86 11.51 -9.23
C ALA A 63 -2.40 10.15 -9.75
N VAL A 64 -2.60 9.08 -8.97
CA VAL A 64 -2.23 7.71 -9.37
C VAL A 64 -3.05 7.27 -10.57
N ARG A 65 -4.37 7.50 -10.53
CA ARG A 65 -5.27 7.20 -11.67
C ARG A 65 -4.84 7.93 -12.93
N ASP A 66 -4.59 9.24 -12.82
CA ASP A 66 -4.27 10.09 -13.97
C ASP A 66 -2.93 9.66 -14.60
N MET A 67 -1.90 9.39 -13.78
CA MET A 67 -0.62 8.88 -14.28
C MET A 67 -0.73 7.50 -14.96
N LEU A 68 -1.58 6.60 -14.46
CA LEU A 68 -1.85 5.31 -15.11
C LEU A 68 -2.54 5.47 -16.48
N LEU A 69 -3.31 6.55 -16.66
CA LEU A 69 -3.96 6.89 -17.92
C LEU A 69 -3.07 7.75 -18.84
N GLY A 70 -1.82 8.03 -18.46
CA GLY A 70 -0.91 8.92 -19.20
C GLY A 70 -1.36 10.40 -19.18
N LEU A 71 -2.19 10.78 -18.21
CA LEU A 71 -2.67 12.14 -18.01
C LEU A 71 -1.82 12.85 -16.95
N ARG A 72 -1.68 14.17 -17.10
CA ARG A 72 -1.00 14.99 -16.10
C ARG A 72 -1.90 15.18 -14.87
N PRO A 73 -1.45 14.82 -13.64
CA PRO A 73 -2.19 15.09 -12.41
C PRO A 73 -2.38 16.59 -12.18
N LYS A 74 -3.52 16.96 -11.58
CA LYS A 74 -3.81 18.35 -11.18
C LYS A 74 -3.41 18.64 -9.74
N ASP A 75 -3.64 17.67 -8.87
CA ASP A 75 -3.47 17.75 -7.42
C ASP A 75 -2.78 16.46 -6.93
N PHE A 76 -2.09 16.52 -5.79
CA PHE A 76 -1.39 15.36 -5.21
C PHE A 76 -1.80 15.17 -3.75
N ASP A 77 -2.42 14.03 -3.45
CA ASP A 77 -2.78 13.62 -2.10
C ASP A 77 -1.75 12.63 -1.54
N VAL A 78 -1.38 12.82 -0.27
CA VAL A 78 -0.49 11.91 0.47
C VAL A 78 -1.28 11.23 1.58
N ALA A 79 -1.28 9.90 1.59
CA ALA A 79 -1.76 9.11 2.72
C ALA A 79 -0.57 8.66 3.57
N THR A 80 -0.69 8.74 4.90
CA THR A 80 0.36 8.36 5.85
C THR A 80 -0.19 7.71 7.11
N ASN A 81 0.64 6.93 7.81
CA ASN A 81 0.35 6.40 9.14
C ASN A 81 0.89 7.24 10.31
N ALA A 82 1.49 8.41 10.03
CA ALA A 82 1.86 9.38 11.06
C ALA A 82 0.60 9.96 11.75
N THR A 83 0.65 10.17 13.06
CA THR A 83 -0.44 10.75 13.89
C THR A 83 -0.01 12.03 14.57
#